data_AF-A0A9R1U5M8-F1
#
_entry.id   AF-A0A9R1U5M8-F1
#
_cell.length_a   1.000
_cell.length_b   1.000
_cell.length_c   1.000
_cell.angle_alpha   90.00
_cell.angle_beta   90.00
_cell.angle_gamma   90.00
#
_symmetry.space_group_name_H-M   'P 1'
#
loop_
_entity.id
_entity.type
_entity.pdbx_description
1 polymer ?
#
loop_
_entity_poly.entity_id
_entity_poly.type
_entity_poly.pdbx_seq_one_letter_code
_entity_poly.pdbx_strand_id
1 'polypeptide(L)'
;MHRLLVVAAWLSCLVTIGECLPVQTPCEFRQPLTDVSFNFTSLIIPTTDYVLRNDITNETLKFQLCHELHDDCNGGTSAACLENGKEHISIGAYPPQRITENGSIIFRFSGDTCLKDRPYTLSVITHCDFSETDNKPFLFPYTKGQCDLFISWKTKLACGSPPKSVDCKIKNADGDVVDLSPLQSQVNNYVIKGTTNITSIILNVCHSVIPGYGAVCPSNSGICLRNESTSIMSYSNLGDVQPPQLINGTIALHYNEGKICDDGSADHSEATIYLICDFKSQNTFPVLTDSSGCHYKLLWKTAAACSDKQLEEYSRKTANPCKIRDPITNFEYDLEDLKRKEIIVKSSNESFKLSVCRPLTSKACEDNAGVCRSSNLTTFGLSNSQLLWSPAGPYLNYTNGSVCENGNRRYSIIQFTCSKEKETDPSKITITEELCSLKIQWPTPLVCAPMNYPPQSNEVSSTSPPTTAKVISTVAPQPTPKTTNEISNVNKSMTNHSITTDSLNEGKTAAASTSHGGLIAFFVILIAFGLVCGIYLANPVRRSNLYASCSSMFLRRTPARMAYSQEL
;
A
#
# COMPACT_ATOMS: atom_id res chain seq x y z
N MET A 1 52.62 -32.18 13.10
CA MET A 1 51.29 -32.66 13.57
C MET A 1 50.44 -31.57 14.22
N HIS A 2 50.98 -30.67 15.05
CA HIS A 2 50.16 -29.60 15.67
C HIS A 2 49.58 -28.56 14.70
N ARG A 3 50.24 -28.21 13.60
CA ARG A 3 49.70 -27.24 12.61
C ARG A 3 48.59 -27.81 11.73
N LEU A 4 48.54 -29.13 11.49
CA LEU A 4 47.44 -29.78 10.77
C LEU A 4 46.17 -29.93 11.63
N LEU A 5 46.34 -30.09 12.94
CA LEU A 5 45.22 -30.13 13.90
C LEU A 5 44.53 -28.77 14.05
N VAL A 6 45.27 -27.65 13.93
CA VAL A 6 44.69 -26.30 13.97
C VAL A 6 43.93 -25.99 12.67
N VAL A 7 44.42 -26.42 11.51
CA VAL A 7 43.71 -26.24 10.24
C VAL A 7 42.47 -27.14 10.17
N ALA A 8 42.53 -28.37 10.70
CA ALA A 8 41.37 -29.24 10.84
C ALA A 8 40.33 -28.70 11.84
N ALA A 9 40.77 -28.03 12.92
CA ALA A 9 39.87 -27.37 13.88
C ALA A 9 39.17 -26.12 13.27
N TRP A 10 39.86 -25.41 12.36
CA TRP A 10 39.26 -24.30 11.59
C TRP A 10 38.28 -24.82 10.51
N LEU A 11 38.60 -25.93 9.84
CA LEU A 11 37.69 -26.57 8.88
C LEU A 11 36.48 -27.25 9.56
N SER A 12 36.62 -27.74 10.80
CA SER A 12 35.47 -28.24 11.58
C SER A 12 34.53 -27.13 12.07
N CYS A 13 35.00 -25.87 12.14
CA CYS A 13 34.09 -24.72 12.32
C CYS A 13 33.42 -24.31 11.01
N LEU A 14 34.07 -24.48 9.85
CA LEU A 14 33.51 -24.11 8.55
C LEU A 14 32.42 -25.09 8.05
N VAL A 15 32.44 -26.36 8.47
CA VAL A 15 31.41 -27.35 8.09
C VAL A 15 30.19 -27.33 9.04
N THR A 16 30.25 -26.60 10.15
CA THR A 16 29.10 -26.34 11.04
C THR A 16 28.61 -24.89 11.01
N ILE A 17 29.06 -24.09 10.03
CA ILE A 17 28.36 -22.86 9.61
C ILE A 17 27.55 -23.23 8.35
N GLY A 18 26.75 -24.29 8.44
CA GLY A 18 25.44 -24.20 7.84
C GLY A 18 24.75 -23.15 8.69
N GLU A 19 24.64 -21.93 8.18
CA GLU A 19 23.95 -20.83 8.81
C GLU A 19 22.74 -21.37 9.57
N CYS A 20 22.59 -21.02 10.85
CA CYS A 20 21.31 -21.09 11.52
C CYS A 20 20.36 -20.14 10.78
N LEU A 21 19.96 -20.51 9.57
CA LEU A 21 18.90 -19.83 8.84
C LEU A 21 17.65 -19.98 9.72
N PRO A 22 16.94 -18.88 10.00
CA PRO A 22 15.73 -18.93 10.80
C PRO A 22 14.79 -19.97 10.20
N VAL A 23 14.16 -20.79 11.05
CA VAL A 23 13.17 -21.79 10.63
C VAL A 23 12.08 -21.06 9.86
N GLN A 24 12.04 -21.23 8.54
CA GLN A 24 10.97 -20.66 7.72
C GLN A 24 9.71 -21.46 7.97
N THR A 25 8.71 -20.83 8.59
CA THR A 25 7.37 -21.38 8.69
C THR A 25 6.51 -20.82 7.54
N PRO A 26 5.29 -21.32 7.31
CA PRO A 26 4.39 -20.71 6.34
C PRO A 26 4.17 -19.22 6.60
N CYS A 27 4.02 -18.84 7.88
CA CYS A 27 3.67 -17.50 8.34
C CYS A 27 4.83 -16.62 8.80
N GLU A 28 6.01 -17.19 9.04
CA GLU A 28 7.23 -16.46 9.34
C GLU A 28 8.32 -16.88 8.36
N PHE A 29 8.69 -15.98 7.46
CA PHE A 29 9.61 -16.29 6.38
C PHE A 29 10.37 -15.05 5.92
N ARG A 30 11.48 -15.29 5.24
CA ARG A 30 12.29 -14.25 4.62
C ARG A 30 12.24 -14.41 3.11
N GLN A 31 11.91 -13.34 2.40
CA GLN A 31 11.82 -13.35 0.95
C GLN A 31 13.24 -13.37 0.34
N PRO A 32 13.60 -14.39 -0.47
CA PRO A 32 14.97 -14.55 -0.96
C PRO A 32 15.48 -13.40 -1.85
N LEU A 33 14.59 -12.75 -2.61
CA LEU A 33 14.96 -11.73 -3.59
C LEU A 33 15.22 -10.34 -2.99
N THR A 34 14.52 -10.02 -1.90
CA THR A 34 14.55 -8.68 -1.27
C THR A 34 15.18 -8.69 0.11
N ASP A 35 15.46 -9.88 0.65
CA ASP A 35 15.97 -10.11 2.01
C ASP A 35 15.05 -9.57 3.13
N VAL A 36 13.78 -9.31 2.78
CA VAL A 36 12.74 -8.79 3.69
C VAL A 36 12.09 -9.95 4.45
N SER A 37 11.94 -9.77 5.76
CA SER A 37 11.27 -10.74 6.63
C SER A 37 9.80 -10.38 6.84
N PHE A 38 8.94 -11.39 6.84
CA PHE A 38 7.51 -11.27 7.08
C PHE A 38 7.13 -12.16 8.25
N ASN A 39 6.32 -11.64 9.17
CA ASN A 39 5.80 -12.39 10.31
C ASN A 39 4.30 -12.11 10.48
N PHE A 40 3.48 -13.08 10.11
CA PHE A 40 2.02 -13.01 10.19
C PHE A 40 1.45 -13.65 11.47
N THR A 41 2.29 -14.14 12.39
CA THR A 41 1.84 -14.83 13.61
C THR A 41 1.02 -13.93 14.54
N SER A 42 1.22 -12.62 14.48
CA SER A 42 0.42 -11.66 15.26
C SER A 42 -1.03 -11.53 14.77
N LEU A 43 -1.40 -12.14 13.64
CA LEU A 43 -2.80 -12.23 13.20
C LEU A 43 -3.57 -13.35 13.89
N ILE A 44 -2.90 -14.24 14.63
CA ILE A 44 -3.56 -15.31 15.38
C ILE A 44 -4.38 -14.67 16.51
N ILE A 45 -5.67 -15.00 16.55
CA ILE A 45 -6.50 -14.69 17.73
C ILE A 45 -6.40 -15.89 18.67
N PRO A 46 -5.88 -15.75 19.91
CA PRO A 46 -5.54 -16.91 20.75
C PRO A 46 -6.74 -17.69 21.30
N THR A 47 -7.94 -17.10 21.28
CA THR A 47 -9.10 -17.61 22.02
C THR A 47 -10.32 -17.91 21.16
N THR A 48 -10.37 -17.40 19.93
CA THR A 48 -11.55 -17.47 19.05
C THR A 48 -11.11 -17.43 17.60
N ASP A 49 -11.97 -17.87 16.69
CA ASP A 49 -11.73 -17.83 15.24
C ASP A 49 -12.28 -16.56 14.58
N TYR A 50 -11.71 -16.17 13.44
CA TYR A 50 -12.30 -15.12 12.61
C TYR A 50 -13.61 -15.64 12.04
N VAL A 51 -14.70 -14.87 12.21
CA VAL A 51 -16.02 -15.22 11.69
C VAL A 51 -16.39 -14.23 10.59
N LEU A 52 -16.49 -14.74 9.36
CA LEU A 52 -16.83 -13.97 8.16
C LEU A 52 -18.13 -14.48 7.58
N ARG A 53 -19.08 -13.59 7.26
CA ARG A 53 -20.38 -13.98 6.69
C ARG A 53 -20.40 -13.65 5.21
N ASN A 54 -20.89 -14.58 4.39
CA ASN A 54 -21.18 -14.30 2.99
C ASN A 54 -22.57 -13.70 2.86
N ASP A 55 -22.65 -12.48 2.34
CA ASP A 55 -23.92 -11.76 2.19
C ASP A 55 -24.86 -12.38 1.14
N ILE A 56 -24.33 -13.20 0.21
CA ILE A 56 -25.13 -13.82 -0.86
C ILE A 56 -25.74 -15.15 -0.40
N THR A 57 -24.92 -16.07 0.10
CA THR A 57 -25.39 -17.42 0.47
C THR A 57 -25.88 -17.50 1.91
N ASN A 58 -25.60 -16.47 2.72
CA ASN A 58 -25.83 -16.44 4.16
C ASN A 58 -25.03 -17.50 4.94
N GLU A 59 -23.97 -18.05 4.33
CA GLU A 59 -23.06 -19.01 4.97
C GLU A 59 -22.01 -18.27 5.80
N THR A 60 -21.52 -18.94 6.86
CA THR A 60 -20.50 -18.40 7.76
C THR A 60 -19.20 -19.15 7.54
N LEU A 61 -18.10 -18.42 7.37
CA LEU A 61 -16.75 -18.93 7.30
C LEU A 61 -16.01 -18.63 8.61
N LYS A 62 -15.56 -19.67 9.31
CA LYS A 62 -14.61 -19.59 10.40
C LYS A 62 -13.19 -19.84 9.89
N PHE A 63 -12.21 -19.07 10.34
CA PHE A 63 -10.86 -19.11 9.78
C PHE A 63 -9.75 -18.68 10.74
N GLN A 64 -8.57 -19.29 10.61
CA GLN A 64 -7.28 -18.88 11.19
C GLN A 64 -6.17 -18.97 10.13
N LEU A 65 -5.35 -17.93 9.99
CA LEU A 65 -4.28 -17.90 8.97
C LEU A 65 -3.06 -18.73 9.34
N CYS A 66 -2.61 -18.60 10.59
CA CYS A 66 -1.31 -19.11 11.06
C CYS A 66 -1.46 -20.13 12.20
N HIS A 67 -2.66 -20.67 12.35
CA HIS A 67 -3.02 -21.63 13.39
C HIS A 67 -4.16 -22.51 12.88
N GLU A 68 -4.39 -23.63 13.54
CA GLU A 68 -5.63 -24.42 13.38
C GLU A 68 -6.81 -23.67 14.02
N LEU A 69 -8.04 -24.01 13.64
CA LEU A 69 -9.23 -23.47 14.29
C LEU A 69 -9.27 -23.87 15.76
N HIS A 70 -9.82 -23.00 16.60
CA HIS A 70 -10.14 -23.35 17.99
C HIS A 70 -11.41 -24.21 18.04
N ASP A 71 -12.38 -23.90 17.19
CA ASP A 71 -13.60 -24.69 17.02
C ASP A 71 -13.35 -25.89 16.09
N ASP A 72 -13.90 -27.05 16.46
CA ASP A 72 -13.80 -28.25 15.63
C ASP A 72 -14.62 -28.13 14.32
N CYS A 73 -14.03 -28.55 13.22
CA CYS A 73 -14.67 -28.63 11.91
C CYS A 73 -14.74 -30.09 11.47
N ASN A 74 -15.89 -30.75 11.67
CA ASN A 74 -16.11 -32.15 11.31
C ASN A 74 -15.10 -33.16 11.91
N GLY A 75 -14.61 -32.94 13.13
CA GLY A 75 -13.71 -33.88 13.83
C GLY A 75 -12.29 -33.94 13.27
N GLY A 76 -11.86 -32.92 12.50
CA GLY A 76 -10.55 -32.86 11.86
C GLY A 76 -9.79 -31.56 12.12
N THR A 77 -8.46 -31.61 11.99
CA THR A 77 -7.56 -30.45 12.09
C THR A 77 -7.72 -29.57 10.84
N SER A 78 -8.48 -28.47 10.96
CA SER A 78 -8.74 -27.52 9.88
C SER A 78 -8.33 -26.10 10.30
N ALA A 79 -7.91 -25.28 9.35
CA ALA A 79 -7.69 -23.85 9.52
C ALA A 79 -8.89 -23.02 9.03
N ALA A 80 -9.78 -23.60 8.24
CA ALA A 80 -10.92 -22.91 7.64
C ALA A 80 -12.15 -23.82 7.54
N CYS A 81 -13.26 -23.39 8.13
CA CYS A 81 -14.51 -24.14 8.19
C CYS A 81 -15.67 -23.33 7.64
N LEU A 82 -16.39 -23.88 6.67
CA LEU A 82 -17.61 -23.31 6.14
C LEU A 82 -18.82 -23.92 6.86
N GLU A 83 -19.63 -23.08 7.50
CA GLU A 83 -20.82 -23.46 8.25
C GLU A 83 -22.09 -23.06 7.46
N ASN A 84 -22.89 -24.08 7.09
CA ASN A 84 -24.19 -23.94 6.44
C ASN A 84 -25.28 -24.60 7.29
N GLY A 85 -25.76 -23.89 8.32
CA GLY A 85 -26.74 -24.43 9.25
C GLY A 85 -26.15 -25.51 10.15
N LYS A 86 -26.40 -26.79 9.85
CA LYS A 86 -25.86 -27.94 10.62
C LYS A 86 -24.67 -28.62 9.93
N GLU A 87 -24.43 -28.27 8.67
CA GLU A 87 -23.33 -28.83 7.89
C GLU A 87 -22.10 -27.95 8.08
N HIS A 88 -21.02 -28.55 8.56
CA HIS A 88 -19.70 -27.92 8.62
C HIS A 88 -18.88 -28.56 7.49
N ILE A 89 -18.06 -27.80 6.78
CA ILE A 89 -17.24 -28.31 5.67
C ILE A 89 -15.83 -27.76 5.88
N SER A 90 -14.83 -28.63 5.93
CA SER A 90 -13.44 -28.18 6.02
C SER A 90 -13.02 -27.68 4.65
N ILE A 91 -12.78 -26.37 4.51
CA ILE A 91 -12.39 -25.77 3.23
C ILE A 91 -10.91 -25.42 3.16
N GLY A 92 -10.15 -25.69 4.23
CA GLY A 92 -8.72 -25.41 4.28
C GLY A 92 -7.99 -26.05 5.45
N ALA A 93 -7.09 -26.99 5.18
CA ALA A 93 -6.21 -27.60 6.18
C ALA A 93 -4.99 -26.71 6.51
N TYR A 94 -4.52 -26.79 7.76
CA TYR A 94 -3.24 -26.22 8.18
C TYR A 94 -2.09 -27.22 7.92
N PRO A 95 -0.87 -26.78 7.54
CA PRO A 95 -0.47 -25.41 7.21
C PRO A 95 -0.88 -24.96 5.80
N PRO A 96 -1.06 -23.65 5.56
CA PRO A 96 -1.26 -23.14 4.22
C PRO A 96 0.00 -23.28 3.35
N GLN A 97 -0.23 -23.40 2.05
CA GLN A 97 0.80 -23.16 1.05
C GLN A 97 0.98 -21.65 0.86
N ARG A 98 2.16 -21.13 1.18
CA ARG A 98 2.54 -19.75 0.84
C ARG A 98 2.95 -19.66 -0.62
N ILE A 99 2.38 -18.70 -1.33
CA ILE A 99 2.71 -18.34 -2.71
C ILE A 99 3.17 -16.88 -2.70
N THR A 100 4.34 -16.61 -3.28
CA THR A 100 4.86 -15.25 -3.44
C THR A 100 5.05 -14.99 -4.92
N GLU A 101 4.20 -14.15 -5.50
CA GLU A 101 4.21 -13.84 -6.94
C GLU A 101 4.12 -12.32 -7.12
N ASN A 102 5.09 -11.74 -7.82
CA ASN A 102 5.13 -10.31 -8.14
C ASN A 102 4.91 -9.36 -6.94
N GLY A 103 5.37 -9.75 -5.74
CA GLY A 103 5.22 -8.94 -4.52
C GLY A 103 3.97 -9.24 -3.69
N SER A 104 3.02 -10.02 -4.21
CA SER A 104 1.88 -10.49 -3.44
C SER A 104 2.25 -11.70 -2.60
N ILE A 105 1.76 -11.73 -1.37
CA ILE A 105 1.85 -12.89 -0.48
C ILE A 105 0.44 -13.47 -0.36
N ILE A 106 0.28 -14.68 -0.90
CA ILE A 106 -0.99 -15.41 -0.91
C ILE A 106 -0.82 -16.68 -0.07
N PHE A 107 -1.74 -16.90 0.86
CA PHE A 107 -1.83 -18.14 1.62
C PHE A 107 -2.96 -18.99 1.05
N ARG A 108 -2.61 -20.12 0.45
CA ARG A 108 -3.56 -21.04 -0.16
C ARG A 108 -3.77 -22.25 0.73
N PHE A 109 -5.01 -22.47 1.11
CA PHE A 109 -5.47 -23.64 1.86
C PHE A 109 -6.25 -24.56 0.94
N SER A 110 -6.15 -25.86 1.17
CA SER A 110 -6.92 -26.88 0.47
C SER A 110 -7.73 -27.67 1.49
N GLY A 111 -9.01 -27.91 1.21
CA GLY A 111 -9.93 -28.62 2.10
C GLY A 111 -10.51 -29.89 1.48
N ASP A 112 -11.71 -30.22 1.94
CA ASP A 112 -12.52 -31.36 1.53
C ASP A 112 -12.93 -31.29 0.06
N THR A 113 -13.46 -32.39 -0.46
CA THR A 113 -13.90 -32.48 -1.86
C THR A 113 -15.14 -31.61 -2.09
N CYS A 114 -15.08 -30.73 -3.09
CA CYS A 114 -16.15 -29.84 -3.51
C CYS A 114 -16.94 -30.39 -4.72
N LEU A 115 -16.26 -30.61 -5.85
CA LEU A 115 -16.89 -31.07 -7.10
C LEU A 115 -15.99 -32.05 -7.84
N LYS A 116 -16.48 -33.27 -8.14
CA LYS A 116 -15.79 -34.27 -9.00
C LYS A 116 -14.29 -34.39 -8.69
N ASP A 117 -13.97 -34.69 -7.42
CA ASP A 117 -12.59 -34.84 -6.90
C ASP A 117 -11.74 -33.57 -6.87
N ARG A 118 -12.33 -32.38 -7.11
CA ARG A 118 -11.68 -31.09 -6.86
C ARG A 118 -11.89 -30.66 -5.40
N PRO A 119 -10.83 -30.36 -4.64
CA PRO A 119 -10.98 -29.86 -3.28
C PRO A 119 -11.47 -28.40 -3.25
N TYR A 120 -12.08 -28.01 -2.15
CA TYR A 120 -12.23 -26.60 -1.80
C TYR A 120 -10.84 -25.94 -1.68
N THR A 121 -10.74 -24.70 -2.13
CA THR A 121 -9.54 -23.88 -2.00
C THR A 121 -9.91 -22.54 -1.39
N LEU A 122 -9.27 -22.18 -0.28
CA LEU A 122 -9.35 -20.84 0.29
C LEU A 122 -8.02 -20.12 0.03
N SER A 123 -8.07 -18.98 -0.66
CA SER A 123 -6.90 -18.14 -0.93
C SER A 123 -7.00 -16.82 -0.17
N VAL A 124 -6.07 -16.59 0.74
CA VAL A 124 -5.94 -15.34 1.48
C VAL A 124 -4.90 -14.48 0.81
N ILE A 125 -5.34 -13.40 0.17
CA ILE A 125 -4.52 -12.42 -0.52
C ILE A 125 -4.21 -11.31 0.47
N THR A 126 -2.95 -11.15 0.83
CA THR A 126 -2.53 -10.09 1.74
C THR A 126 -2.11 -8.84 0.97
N HIS A 127 -2.48 -7.69 1.49
CA HIS A 127 -2.18 -6.37 0.93
C HIS A 127 -1.45 -5.53 1.97
N CYS A 128 -0.32 -4.94 1.59
CA CYS A 128 0.36 -3.96 2.43
C CYS A 128 -0.52 -2.71 2.55
N ASP A 129 -0.83 -2.34 3.78
CA ASP A 129 -1.51 -1.09 4.10
C ASP A 129 -0.91 -0.54 5.40
N PHE A 130 -0.14 0.54 5.31
CA PHE A 130 0.53 1.15 6.47
C PHE A 130 -0.45 1.90 7.40
N SER A 131 -1.65 2.22 6.90
CA SER A 131 -2.70 2.93 7.63
C SER A 131 -3.62 2.00 8.43
N GLU A 132 -3.57 0.69 8.16
CA GLU A 132 -4.47 -0.30 8.74
C GLU A 132 -4.33 -0.43 10.26
N THR A 133 -5.44 -0.30 10.99
CA THR A 133 -5.49 -0.43 12.46
C THR A 133 -6.37 -1.55 12.95
N ASP A 134 -7.35 -1.96 12.15
CA ASP A 134 -8.41 -2.89 12.55
C ASP A 134 -8.03 -4.34 12.21
N ASN A 135 -7.15 -4.54 11.22
CA ASN A 135 -6.64 -5.83 10.74
C ASN A 135 -7.76 -6.85 10.46
N LYS A 136 -8.88 -6.40 9.89
CA LYS A 136 -10.03 -7.26 9.60
C LYS A 136 -9.96 -7.85 8.19
N PRO A 137 -10.08 -9.18 8.02
CA PRO A 137 -10.17 -9.79 6.71
C PRO A 137 -11.53 -9.50 6.04
N PHE A 138 -11.52 -9.36 4.72
CA PHE A 138 -12.70 -9.23 3.88
C PHE A 138 -12.89 -10.50 3.05
N LEU A 139 -14.03 -11.17 3.20
CA LEU A 139 -14.41 -12.31 2.39
C LEU A 139 -15.06 -11.83 1.09
N PHE A 140 -14.51 -12.25 -0.05
CA PHE A 140 -15.16 -11.96 -1.33
C PHE A 140 -16.49 -12.70 -1.43
N PRO A 141 -17.56 -12.05 -1.92
CA PRO A 141 -18.84 -12.71 -2.13
C PRO A 141 -18.71 -13.88 -3.12
N TYR A 142 -19.40 -14.97 -2.82
CA TYR A 142 -19.45 -16.16 -3.68
C TYR A 142 -20.86 -16.74 -3.72
N THR A 143 -21.14 -17.59 -4.71
CA THR A 143 -22.40 -18.31 -4.88
C THR A 143 -22.25 -19.78 -4.51
N LYS A 144 -23.37 -20.45 -4.19
CA LYS A 144 -23.38 -21.89 -3.90
C LYS A 144 -22.73 -22.69 -5.04
N GLY A 145 -21.87 -23.64 -4.67
CA GLY A 145 -21.15 -24.50 -5.62
C GLY A 145 -19.83 -23.94 -6.14
N GLN A 146 -19.41 -22.74 -5.74
CA GLN A 146 -18.04 -22.27 -5.97
C GLN A 146 -17.07 -22.95 -4.99
N CYS A 147 -15.99 -23.52 -5.54
CA CYS A 147 -14.98 -24.23 -4.74
C CYS A 147 -13.77 -23.36 -4.38
N ASP A 148 -13.58 -22.24 -5.08
CA ASP A 148 -12.48 -21.30 -4.83
C ASP A 148 -13.02 -20.07 -4.11
N LEU A 149 -12.62 -19.90 -2.87
CA LEU A 149 -12.99 -18.78 -2.02
C LEU A 149 -11.77 -17.89 -1.82
N PHE A 150 -12.01 -16.59 -1.72
CA PHE A 150 -10.95 -15.60 -1.59
C PHE A 150 -11.20 -14.69 -0.39
N ILE A 151 -10.14 -14.42 0.37
CA ILE A 151 -10.12 -13.40 1.40
C ILE A 151 -9.10 -12.33 0.98
N SER A 152 -9.50 -11.06 1.02
CA SER A 152 -8.59 -9.93 0.95
C SER A 152 -8.27 -9.48 2.37
N TRP A 153 -6.98 -9.44 2.73
CA TRP A 153 -6.55 -9.01 4.05
C TRP A 153 -5.54 -7.87 3.95
N LYS A 154 -5.99 -6.65 4.26
CA LYS A 154 -5.11 -5.49 4.40
C LYS A 154 -4.42 -5.54 5.76
N THR A 155 -3.11 -5.41 5.78
CA THR A 155 -2.34 -5.44 7.02
C THR A 155 -0.95 -4.83 6.84
N LYS A 156 -0.43 -4.18 7.90
CA LYS A 156 0.96 -3.68 7.96
C LYS A 156 1.99 -4.80 7.86
N LEU A 157 1.63 -6.03 8.23
CA LEU A 157 2.53 -7.18 8.24
C LEU A 157 2.93 -7.60 6.82
N ALA A 158 2.10 -7.32 5.82
CA ALA A 158 2.38 -7.57 4.41
C ALA A 158 3.33 -6.53 3.78
N CYS A 159 3.73 -5.50 4.53
CA CYS A 159 4.65 -4.48 4.06
C CYS A 159 6.13 -4.84 4.26
N GLY A 160 6.42 -5.79 5.17
CA GLY A 160 7.76 -6.31 5.43
C GLY A 160 8.68 -5.34 6.18
N SER A 161 9.04 -4.21 5.58
CA SER A 161 9.88 -3.17 6.21
C SER A 161 9.09 -1.88 6.50
N PRO A 162 9.46 -1.12 7.54
CA PRO A 162 8.91 0.21 7.76
C PRO A 162 9.15 1.10 6.53
N PRO A 163 8.18 1.92 6.12
CA PRO A 163 8.36 2.78 4.98
C PRO A 163 9.23 3.97 5.37
N LYS A 164 9.97 4.52 4.39
CA LYS A 164 10.59 5.83 4.56
C LYS A 164 9.55 6.89 4.18
N SER A 165 9.25 7.81 5.10
CA SER A 165 8.35 8.94 4.88
C SER A 165 9.01 10.22 5.36
N VAL A 166 8.79 11.31 4.65
CA VAL A 166 9.38 12.63 4.93
C VAL A 166 8.27 13.68 5.09
N ASP A 167 8.60 14.86 5.65
CA ASP A 167 7.66 15.98 5.68
C ASP A 167 7.30 16.39 4.25
N CYS A 168 6.00 16.56 4.01
CA CYS A 168 5.44 16.81 2.68
C CYS A 168 4.99 18.28 2.51
N LYS A 169 5.43 19.16 3.42
CA LYS A 169 5.16 20.59 3.36
C LYS A 169 6.40 21.36 2.92
N ILE A 170 6.19 22.40 2.13
CA ILE A 170 7.25 23.28 1.65
C ILE A 170 6.76 24.73 1.56
N LYS A 171 7.66 25.70 1.69
CA LYS A 171 7.37 27.08 1.31
C LYS A 171 7.69 27.31 -0.16
N ASN A 172 6.76 27.88 -0.91
CA ASN A 172 6.99 28.27 -2.30
C ASN A 172 7.93 29.49 -2.39
N ALA A 173 8.23 29.96 -3.61
CA ALA A 173 9.10 31.11 -3.83
C ALA A 173 8.59 32.42 -3.19
N ASP A 174 7.28 32.55 -2.99
CA ASP A 174 6.63 33.71 -2.35
C ASP A 174 6.60 33.60 -0.81
N GLY A 175 7.05 32.47 -0.25
CA GLY A 175 7.05 32.19 1.19
C GLY A 175 5.74 31.59 1.73
N ASP A 176 4.75 31.36 0.87
CA ASP A 176 3.50 30.69 1.22
C ASP A 176 3.71 29.17 1.39
N VAL A 177 3.00 28.58 2.34
CA VAL A 177 3.05 27.12 2.58
C VAL A 177 2.23 26.38 1.52
N VAL A 178 2.81 25.31 0.99
CA VAL A 178 2.20 24.32 0.10
C VAL A 178 2.28 22.97 0.78
N ASP A 179 1.12 22.32 0.93
CA ASP A 179 1.00 20.99 1.53
C ASP A 179 0.78 19.93 0.44
N LEU A 180 1.79 19.10 0.18
CA LEU A 180 1.74 18.03 -0.82
C LEU A 180 1.21 16.71 -0.23
N SER A 181 0.87 16.66 1.07
CA SER A 181 0.32 15.47 1.73
C SER A 181 -0.91 14.87 1.02
N PRO A 182 -1.79 15.66 0.36
CA PRO A 182 -2.89 15.10 -0.43
C PRO A 182 -2.45 14.21 -1.60
N LEU A 183 -1.19 14.32 -2.06
CA LEU A 183 -0.61 13.45 -3.08
C LEU A 183 0.08 12.21 -2.49
N GLN A 184 0.39 12.20 -1.19
CA GLN A 184 0.99 11.06 -0.53
C GLN A 184 -0.05 9.94 -0.36
N SER A 185 0.31 8.71 -0.72
CA SER A 185 -0.55 7.54 -0.48
C SER A 185 0.08 6.58 0.51
N GLN A 186 -0.76 5.96 1.36
CA GLN A 186 -0.37 4.85 2.24
C GLN A 186 -0.87 3.48 1.76
N VAL A 187 -1.64 3.47 0.66
CA VAL A 187 -2.32 2.26 0.15
C VAL A 187 -1.93 1.92 -1.29
N ASN A 188 -1.74 2.92 -2.17
CA ASN A 188 -1.49 2.68 -3.60
C ASN A 188 -0.31 3.51 -4.12
N ASN A 189 0.35 2.99 -5.15
CA ASN A 189 1.37 3.73 -5.88
C ASN A 189 0.80 4.37 -7.14
N TYR A 190 1.41 5.45 -7.59
CA TYR A 190 1.18 5.98 -8.93
C TYR A 190 1.94 5.13 -9.94
N VAL A 191 1.25 4.71 -11.02
CA VAL A 191 1.85 3.91 -12.09
C VAL A 191 1.73 4.64 -13.42
N ILE A 192 2.87 5.09 -13.91
CA ILE A 192 3.01 5.81 -15.17
C ILE A 192 3.49 4.81 -16.21
N LYS A 193 2.63 4.46 -17.15
CA LYS A 193 3.01 3.61 -18.28
C LYS A 193 3.98 4.38 -19.17
N GLY A 194 5.12 3.78 -19.48
CA GLY A 194 6.10 4.33 -20.41
C GLY A 194 5.57 4.38 -21.85
N THR A 195 6.35 4.98 -22.74
CA THR A 195 6.02 5.08 -24.17
C THR A 195 5.95 3.72 -24.88
N THR A 196 6.64 2.72 -24.34
CA THR A 196 6.45 1.31 -24.70
C THR A 196 5.66 0.60 -23.61
N ASN A 197 4.77 -0.33 -23.99
CA ASN A 197 3.99 -1.18 -23.07
C ASN A 197 4.84 -2.08 -22.14
N ILE A 198 6.16 -1.98 -22.20
CA ILE A 198 7.13 -2.89 -21.60
C ILE A 198 7.78 -2.27 -20.34
N THR A 199 7.65 -0.96 -20.13
CA THR A 199 8.26 -0.26 -19.00
C THR A 199 7.24 0.64 -18.32
N SER A 200 7.11 0.53 -17.00
CA SER A 200 6.27 1.43 -16.19
C SER A 200 7.09 2.06 -15.07
N ILE A 201 6.84 3.32 -14.76
CA ILE A 201 7.41 3.99 -13.59
C ILE A 201 6.39 3.90 -12.47
N ILE A 202 6.84 3.40 -11.32
CA ILE A 202 6.04 3.33 -10.10
C ILE A 202 6.62 4.33 -9.12
N LEU A 203 5.78 5.17 -8.52
CA LEU A 203 6.23 6.17 -7.56
C LEU A 203 5.22 6.44 -6.46
N ASN A 204 5.70 7.10 -5.41
CA ASN A 204 4.89 7.69 -4.36
C ASN A 204 5.47 9.06 -3.96
N VAL A 205 4.64 9.92 -3.36
CA VAL A 205 5.00 11.30 -2.98
C VAL A 205 5.31 11.36 -1.49
N CYS A 206 6.47 11.90 -1.13
CA CYS A 206 6.95 12.03 0.27
C CYS A 206 6.97 10.72 1.08
N HIS A 207 6.83 9.58 0.41
CA HIS A 207 6.78 8.25 0.98
C HIS A 207 7.46 7.28 0.01
N SER A 208 8.06 6.21 0.53
CA SER A 208 8.58 5.13 -0.32
C SER A 208 7.45 4.41 -1.05
N VAL A 209 7.76 3.76 -2.16
CA VAL A 209 6.82 2.91 -2.90
C VAL A 209 6.28 1.82 -1.96
N ILE A 210 4.97 1.64 -1.99
CA ILE A 210 4.26 0.66 -1.18
C ILE A 210 4.47 -0.71 -1.81
N PRO A 211 5.03 -1.69 -1.07
CA PRO A 211 5.20 -3.04 -1.59
C PRO A 211 3.84 -3.70 -1.90
N GLY A 212 3.74 -4.39 -3.03
CA GLY A 212 2.53 -5.10 -3.39
C GLY A 212 2.58 -5.74 -4.77
N TYR A 213 1.43 -6.19 -5.25
CA TYR A 213 1.32 -6.79 -6.58
C TYR A 213 1.84 -5.84 -7.65
N GLY A 214 2.85 -6.26 -8.40
CA GLY A 214 3.43 -5.47 -9.48
C GLY A 214 4.24 -4.27 -9.00
N ALA A 215 4.63 -4.21 -7.71
CA ALA A 215 5.41 -3.14 -7.08
C ALA A 215 6.39 -3.72 -6.02
N VAL A 216 7.50 -4.31 -6.48
CA VAL A 216 8.53 -4.92 -5.61
C VAL A 216 9.82 -4.09 -5.66
N CYS A 217 9.68 -2.80 -5.40
CA CYS A 217 10.80 -1.87 -5.50
C CYS A 217 11.75 -2.01 -4.31
N PRO A 218 13.05 -1.71 -4.48
CA PRO A 218 14.01 -1.72 -3.37
C PRO A 218 13.54 -0.85 -2.21
N SER A 219 14.02 -1.17 -1.00
CA SER A 219 13.69 -0.40 0.20
C SER A 219 14.00 1.08 0.02
N ASN A 220 13.18 1.95 0.59
CA ASN A 220 13.29 3.42 0.53
C ASN A 220 13.08 4.08 -0.84
N SER A 221 13.00 3.31 -1.94
CA SER A 221 12.72 3.85 -3.27
C SER A 221 11.44 4.68 -3.25
N GLY A 222 11.53 5.98 -3.54
CA GLY A 222 10.36 6.82 -3.76
C GLY A 222 9.80 6.67 -5.18
N ILE A 223 10.65 6.19 -6.09
CA ILE A 223 10.36 5.96 -7.50
C ILE A 223 11.22 4.81 -8.03
N CYS A 224 10.63 3.97 -8.87
CA CYS A 224 11.30 2.82 -9.45
C CYS A 224 10.77 2.49 -10.84
N LEU A 225 11.61 1.85 -11.65
CA LEU A 225 11.27 1.35 -12.96
C LEU A 225 10.84 -0.12 -12.85
N ARG A 226 9.67 -0.44 -13.38
CA ARG A 226 9.20 -1.80 -13.63
C ARG A 226 9.46 -2.14 -15.09
N ASN A 227 10.24 -3.17 -15.33
CA ASN A 227 10.54 -3.68 -16.67
C ASN A 227 9.89 -5.05 -16.87
N GLU A 228 9.06 -5.14 -17.90
CA GLU A 228 8.26 -6.31 -18.31
C GLU A 228 8.83 -6.99 -19.57
N SER A 229 10.04 -6.62 -20.00
CA SER A 229 10.66 -7.13 -21.24
C SER A 229 11.10 -8.60 -21.16
N THR A 230 11.23 -9.16 -19.97
CA THR A 230 11.65 -10.54 -19.77
C THR A 230 10.50 -11.35 -19.15
N SER A 231 10.61 -12.68 -19.18
CA SER A 231 9.68 -13.57 -18.48
C SER A 231 9.68 -13.39 -16.95
N ILE A 232 10.55 -12.54 -16.40
CA ILE A 232 10.71 -12.25 -14.98
C ILE A 232 10.60 -10.73 -14.77
N MET A 233 9.55 -10.27 -14.10
CA MET A 233 9.40 -8.84 -13.79
C MET A 233 10.59 -8.34 -12.96
N SER A 234 11.28 -7.30 -13.44
CA SER A 234 12.40 -6.69 -12.73
C SER A 234 12.07 -5.26 -12.30
N TYR A 235 12.55 -4.87 -11.12
CA TYR A 235 12.34 -3.56 -10.52
C TYR A 235 13.69 -2.91 -10.25
N SER A 236 13.87 -1.66 -10.69
CA SER A 236 15.10 -0.89 -10.47
C SER A 236 14.79 0.39 -9.73
N ASN A 237 15.55 0.69 -8.67
CA ASN A 237 15.44 1.96 -7.96
C ASN A 237 15.81 3.11 -8.90
N LEU A 238 14.96 4.12 -9.02
CA LEU A 238 15.27 5.36 -9.74
C LEU A 238 15.58 6.53 -8.80
N GLY A 239 15.41 6.32 -7.49
CA GLY A 239 15.76 7.27 -6.45
C GLY A 239 14.97 7.02 -5.16
N ASP A 240 15.64 7.19 -4.04
CA ASP A 240 15.08 7.17 -2.70
C ASP A 240 14.26 8.41 -2.40
N VAL A 241 13.27 8.26 -1.54
CA VAL A 241 12.44 9.39 -1.09
C VAL A 241 13.27 10.45 -0.37
N GLN A 242 13.04 11.71 -0.75
CA GLN A 242 13.61 12.91 -0.15
C GLN A 242 12.50 13.97 0.09
N PRO A 243 12.70 14.92 1.02
CA PRO A 243 11.78 16.03 1.22
C PRO A 243 11.61 16.89 -0.05
N PRO A 244 10.45 17.55 -0.23
CA PRO A 244 10.26 18.49 -1.33
C PRO A 244 11.26 19.66 -1.23
N GLN A 245 11.68 20.18 -2.39
CA GLN A 245 12.59 21.32 -2.49
C GLN A 245 12.19 22.31 -3.60
N LEU A 246 12.78 23.50 -3.57
CA LEU A 246 12.66 24.48 -4.66
C LEU A 246 13.84 24.35 -5.61
N ILE A 247 13.56 24.00 -6.86
CA ILE A 247 14.54 23.99 -7.94
C ILE A 247 14.18 25.14 -8.89
N ASN A 248 15.04 26.16 -8.97
CA ASN A 248 14.81 27.35 -9.80
C ASN A 248 13.43 28.00 -9.56
N GLY A 249 13.00 28.08 -8.31
CA GLY A 249 11.71 28.64 -7.91
C GLY A 249 10.49 27.75 -8.15
N THR A 250 10.67 26.55 -8.71
CA THR A 250 9.61 25.55 -8.91
C THR A 250 9.67 24.49 -7.81
N ILE A 251 8.52 24.12 -7.25
CA ILE A 251 8.44 23.02 -6.28
C ILE A 251 8.76 21.71 -7.01
N ALA A 252 9.68 20.93 -6.44
CA ALA A 252 10.12 19.68 -7.02
C ALA A 252 10.33 18.61 -5.94
N LEU A 253 10.02 17.36 -6.31
CA LEU A 253 10.41 16.17 -5.56
C LEU A 253 11.60 15.56 -6.28
N HIS A 254 12.78 15.62 -5.65
CA HIS A 254 14.02 15.11 -6.24
C HIS A 254 14.46 13.86 -5.50
N TYR A 255 14.36 12.72 -6.19
CA TYR A 255 14.73 11.41 -5.69
C TYR A 255 16.13 11.09 -6.19
N ASN A 256 17.02 10.72 -5.28
CA ASN A 256 18.44 10.45 -5.55
C ASN A 256 18.87 9.10 -4.95
N GLU A 257 20.14 8.71 -5.08
CA GLU A 257 20.63 7.41 -4.57
C GLU A 257 19.90 6.20 -5.20
N GLY A 258 19.53 6.31 -6.48
CA GLY A 258 18.93 5.20 -7.23
C GLY A 258 19.96 4.13 -7.65
N LYS A 259 19.62 3.30 -8.65
CA LYS A 259 20.55 2.29 -9.18
C LYS A 259 21.74 3.00 -9.87
N ILE A 260 22.94 2.41 -9.80
CA ILE A 260 24.06 2.81 -10.65
C ILE A 260 23.66 2.75 -12.13
N CYS A 261 24.00 3.80 -12.87
CA CYS A 261 23.64 3.98 -14.27
C CYS A 261 24.28 2.93 -15.19
N ASP A 262 23.55 2.52 -16.22
CA ASP A 262 23.99 1.49 -17.18
C ASP A 262 24.92 2.06 -18.28
N ASP A 263 25.23 3.35 -18.24
CA ASP A 263 26.13 4.04 -19.17
C ASP A 263 27.63 3.90 -18.81
N GLY A 264 27.93 3.16 -17.75
CA GLY A 264 29.29 2.93 -17.26
C GLY A 264 29.82 4.04 -16.34
N SER A 265 29.00 5.06 -16.03
CA SER A 265 29.30 5.99 -14.95
C SER A 265 29.16 5.32 -13.57
N ALA A 266 29.84 5.87 -12.57
CA ALA A 266 29.63 5.49 -11.16
C ALA A 266 28.49 6.30 -10.52
N ASP A 267 27.76 7.07 -11.32
CA ASP A 267 26.69 7.92 -10.86
C ASP A 267 25.44 7.08 -10.57
N HIS A 268 24.66 7.55 -9.60
CA HIS A 268 23.39 6.92 -9.24
C HIS A 268 22.29 7.56 -10.07
N SER A 269 21.29 6.77 -10.48
CA SER A 269 20.13 7.28 -11.17
C SER A 269 19.34 8.22 -10.25
N GLU A 270 18.79 9.25 -10.84
CA GLU A 270 17.95 10.21 -10.13
C GLU A 270 16.62 10.40 -10.85
N ALA A 271 15.63 10.91 -10.14
CA ALA A 271 14.39 11.36 -10.74
C ALA A 271 13.93 12.68 -10.13
N THR A 272 13.25 13.50 -10.91
CA THR A 272 12.72 14.78 -10.45
C THR A 272 11.33 15.01 -10.98
N ILE A 273 10.37 15.17 -10.06
CA ILE A 273 8.99 15.52 -10.39
C ILE A 273 8.83 17.03 -10.15
N TYR A 274 8.65 17.79 -11.22
CA TYR A 274 8.32 19.21 -11.16
C TYR A 274 6.81 19.38 -10.99
N LEU A 275 6.41 20.08 -9.93
CA LEU A 275 5.03 20.30 -9.55
C LEU A 275 4.58 21.71 -9.96
N ILE A 276 3.51 21.79 -10.75
CA ILE A 276 2.94 23.04 -11.24
C ILE A 276 1.54 23.20 -10.67
N CYS A 277 1.30 24.30 -9.95
CA CYS A 277 -0.03 24.67 -9.48
C CYS A 277 -0.99 24.89 -10.66
N ASP A 278 -2.05 24.10 -10.72
CA ASP A 278 -3.12 24.25 -11.71
C ASP A 278 -4.46 23.74 -11.17
N PHE A 279 -5.38 24.66 -10.86
CA PHE A 279 -6.72 24.35 -10.34
C PHE A 279 -7.62 23.60 -11.33
N LYS A 280 -7.30 23.62 -12.63
CA LYS A 280 -8.07 22.91 -13.67
C LYS A 280 -7.60 21.47 -13.85
N SER A 281 -6.37 21.18 -13.45
CA SER A 281 -5.76 19.85 -13.57
C SER A 281 -6.18 18.99 -12.38
N GLN A 282 -7.23 18.19 -12.60
CA GLN A 282 -7.84 17.32 -11.60
C GLN A 282 -7.53 15.86 -11.92
N ASN A 283 -7.22 15.06 -10.89
CA ASN A 283 -6.92 13.63 -11.02
C ASN A 283 -5.86 13.33 -12.11
N THR A 284 -4.89 14.22 -12.26
CA THR A 284 -3.80 14.10 -13.22
C THR A 284 -2.67 13.24 -12.68
N PHE A 285 -1.83 12.74 -13.58
CA PHE A 285 -0.63 11.98 -13.25
C PHE A 285 0.62 12.73 -13.68
N PRO A 286 1.78 12.45 -13.06
CA PRO A 286 3.05 12.91 -13.60
C PRO A 286 3.25 12.36 -15.01
N VAL A 287 3.77 13.21 -15.89
CA VAL A 287 4.11 12.85 -17.26
C VAL A 287 5.62 12.84 -17.39
N LEU A 288 6.19 11.74 -17.88
CA LEU A 288 7.63 11.68 -18.18
C LEU A 288 7.94 12.64 -19.34
N THR A 289 8.85 13.58 -19.09
CA THR A 289 9.25 14.62 -20.06
C THR A 289 10.65 14.40 -20.61
N ASP A 290 11.54 13.80 -19.82
CA ASP A 290 12.92 13.51 -20.19
C ASP A 290 13.42 12.32 -19.34
N SER A 291 14.28 11.50 -19.93
CA SER A 291 14.93 10.37 -19.26
C SER A 291 16.39 10.20 -19.73
N SER A 292 16.99 11.28 -20.21
CA SER A 292 18.38 11.30 -20.69
C SER A 292 19.37 11.40 -19.53
N GLY A 293 20.60 10.92 -19.73
CA GLY A 293 21.69 11.05 -18.75
C GLY A 293 21.39 10.41 -17.39
N CYS A 294 20.66 9.29 -17.38
CA CYS A 294 20.28 8.58 -16.15
C CYS A 294 19.40 9.41 -15.17
N HIS A 295 18.79 10.50 -15.66
CA HIS A 295 17.93 11.39 -14.88
C HIS A 295 16.52 11.41 -15.45
N TYR A 296 15.54 10.98 -14.65
CA TYR A 296 14.14 10.92 -15.05
C TYR A 296 13.39 12.18 -14.62
N LYS A 297 12.99 13.03 -15.57
CA LYS A 297 12.26 14.26 -15.28
C LYS A 297 10.79 14.10 -15.63
N LEU A 298 9.95 14.30 -14.63
CA LEU A 298 8.50 14.24 -14.74
C LEU A 298 7.90 15.62 -14.48
N LEU A 299 6.79 15.91 -15.15
CA LEU A 299 6.01 17.12 -14.93
C LEU A 299 4.63 16.74 -14.42
N TRP A 300 4.20 17.34 -13.31
CA TRP A 300 2.88 17.11 -12.74
C TRP A 300 2.16 18.43 -12.50
N LYS A 301 1.14 18.70 -13.30
CA LYS A 301 0.20 19.80 -13.07
C LYS A 301 -0.90 19.31 -12.13
N THR A 302 -1.07 19.94 -10.97
CA THR A 302 -2.05 19.54 -9.96
C THR A 302 -2.41 20.71 -9.06
N ALA A 303 -3.66 20.73 -8.58
CA ALA A 303 -4.10 21.72 -7.61
C ALA A 303 -3.36 21.59 -6.26
N ALA A 304 -2.91 20.38 -5.89
CA ALA A 304 -2.16 20.17 -4.65
C ALA A 304 -0.80 20.92 -4.61
N ALA A 305 -0.30 21.39 -5.75
CA ALA A 305 0.91 22.20 -5.83
C ALA A 305 0.66 23.70 -5.58
N CYS A 306 -0.59 24.10 -5.36
CA CYS A 306 -0.97 25.48 -5.02
C CYS A 306 -0.87 25.71 -3.50
N SER A 307 -0.63 26.96 -3.09
CA SER A 307 -0.60 27.29 -1.66
C SER A 307 -1.98 27.25 -1.02
N ASP A 308 -2.03 27.07 0.31
CA ASP A 308 -3.29 27.05 1.06
C ASP A 308 -4.13 28.31 0.79
N LYS A 309 -3.47 29.47 0.75
CA LYS A 309 -4.09 30.76 0.42
C LYS A 309 -4.72 30.79 -0.98
N GLN A 310 -4.00 30.25 -1.97
CA GLN A 310 -4.46 30.15 -3.35
C GLN A 310 -5.68 29.23 -3.48
N LEU A 311 -5.64 28.08 -2.78
CA LEU A 311 -6.73 27.11 -2.74
C LEU A 311 -7.98 27.70 -2.06
N GLU A 312 -7.83 28.35 -0.91
CA GLU A 312 -8.91 29.04 -0.22
C GLU A 312 -9.56 30.13 -1.09
N GLU A 313 -8.75 30.95 -1.76
CA GLU A 313 -9.26 32.00 -2.65
C GLU A 313 -10.01 31.43 -3.85
N TYR A 314 -9.49 30.35 -4.46
CA TYR A 314 -10.15 29.68 -5.57
C TYR A 314 -11.50 29.07 -5.16
N SER A 315 -11.55 28.35 -4.05
CA SER A 315 -12.78 27.74 -3.53
C SER A 315 -13.81 28.80 -3.17
N ARG A 316 -13.38 29.92 -2.57
CA ARG A 316 -14.27 31.03 -2.24
C ARG A 316 -14.88 31.69 -3.48
N LYS A 317 -14.11 31.83 -4.57
CA LYS A 317 -14.60 32.39 -5.84
C LYS A 317 -15.60 31.50 -6.56
N THR A 318 -15.54 30.18 -6.31
CA THR A 318 -16.36 29.17 -6.97
C THR A 318 -17.48 28.61 -6.08
N ALA A 319 -17.60 29.09 -4.84
CA ALA A 319 -18.61 28.63 -3.88
C ALA A 319 -20.02 29.07 -4.29
N ASN A 320 -20.98 28.19 -4.04
CA ASN A 320 -22.41 28.47 -4.15
C ASN A 320 -23.04 28.53 -2.74
N PRO A 321 -24.24 29.09 -2.57
CA PRO A 321 -24.93 29.06 -1.29
C PRO A 321 -25.03 27.63 -0.73
N CYS A 322 -24.46 27.40 0.45
CA CYS A 322 -24.39 26.12 1.16
C CYS A 322 -23.70 24.98 0.41
N LYS A 323 -22.92 25.30 -0.64
CA LYS A 323 -22.12 24.32 -1.36
C LYS A 323 -20.73 24.86 -1.62
N ILE A 324 -19.72 24.03 -1.44
CA ILE A 324 -18.35 24.41 -1.74
C ILE A 324 -17.60 23.27 -2.40
N ARG A 325 -16.80 23.63 -3.39
CA ARG A 325 -15.95 22.71 -4.12
C ARG A 325 -14.60 22.62 -3.45
N ASP A 326 -14.16 21.41 -3.17
CA ASP A 326 -12.80 21.14 -2.78
C ASP A 326 -11.87 21.45 -3.97
N PRO A 327 -10.88 22.34 -3.81
CA PRO A 327 -10.04 22.78 -4.91
C PRO A 327 -9.03 21.70 -5.34
N ILE A 328 -8.76 20.70 -4.50
CA ILE A 328 -7.81 19.61 -4.76
C ILE A 328 -8.52 18.43 -5.41
N THR A 329 -9.62 17.97 -4.80
CA THR A 329 -10.34 16.76 -5.27
C THR A 329 -11.43 17.06 -6.27
N ASN A 330 -11.81 18.34 -6.43
CA ASN A 330 -12.97 18.79 -7.19
C ASN A 330 -14.33 18.25 -6.69
N PHE A 331 -14.34 17.59 -5.53
CA PHE A 331 -15.57 17.12 -4.91
C PHE A 331 -16.37 18.32 -4.41
N GLU A 332 -17.68 18.33 -4.68
CA GLU A 332 -18.57 19.37 -4.19
C GLU A 332 -19.24 18.91 -2.90
N TYR A 333 -18.92 19.58 -1.80
CA TYR A 333 -19.62 19.42 -0.53
C TYR A 333 -20.95 20.17 -0.62
N ASP A 334 -22.05 19.44 -0.56
CA ASP A 334 -23.41 19.98 -0.55
C ASP A 334 -24.06 19.79 0.82
N LEU A 335 -24.28 20.89 1.55
CA LEU A 335 -24.86 20.86 2.89
C LEU A 335 -26.33 21.34 2.92
N GLU A 336 -26.99 21.42 1.75
CA GLU A 336 -28.40 21.83 1.66
C GLU A 336 -29.33 20.99 2.53
N ASP A 337 -29.09 19.69 2.67
CA ASP A 337 -29.91 18.81 3.50
C ASP A 337 -29.87 19.19 4.99
N LEU A 338 -28.76 19.78 5.46
CA LEU A 338 -28.64 20.26 6.84
C LEU A 338 -29.49 21.51 7.10
N LYS A 339 -29.90 22.26 6.07
CA LYS A 339 -30.85 23.37 6.24
C LYS A 339 -32.17 22.89 6.79
N ARG A 340 -32.63 21.67 6.50
CA ARG A 340 -34.00 21.27 6.85
C ARG A 340 -34.24 21.11 8.35
N LYS A 341 -33.18 21.06 9.16
CA LYS A 341 -33.28 20.75 10.59
C LYS A 341 -32.55 21.77 11.45
N GLU A 342 -33.23 22.23 12.50
CA GLU A 342 -32.57 22.90 13.63
C GLU A 342 -32.22 21.84 14.66
N ILE A 343 -31.08 21.98 15.29
CA ILE A 343 -30.65 21.05 16.33
C ILE A 343 -30.35 21.78 17.62
N ILE A 344 -30.53 21.05 18.72
CA ILE A 344 -30.12 21.49 20.05
C ILE A 344 -28.98 20.59 20.47
N VAL A 345 -27.81 21.19 20.67
CA VAL A 345 -26.62 20.49 21.14
C VAL A 345 -26.38 20.89 22.59
N LYS A 346 -26.22 19.90 23.45
CA LYS A 346 -25.87 20.11 24.86
C LYS A 346 -24.36 20.08 25.00
N SER A 347 -23.79 21.09 25.65
CA SER A 347 -22.37 21.11 26.00
C SER A 347 -22.24 21.50 27.47
N SER A 348 -21.65 20.60 28.26
CA SER A 348 -21.61 20.72 29.73
C SER A 348 -23.01 20.92 30.32
N ASN A 349 -23.28 22.08 30.94
CA ASN A 349 -24.57 22.42 31.56
C ASN A 349 -25.41 23.37 30.70
N GLU A 350 -24.95 23.71 29.50
CA GLU A 350 -25.62 24.63 28.59
C GLU A 350 -26.15 23.89 27.36
N SER A 351 -27.12 24.52 26.68
CA SER A 351 -27.59 24.03 25.39
C SER A 351 -27.59 25.16 24.37
N PHE A 352 -27.24 24.80 23.14
CA PHE A 352 -27.14 25.72 22.02
C PHE A 352 -28.09 25.28 20.92
N LYS A 353 -28.83 26.22 20.36
CA LYS A 353 -29.63 26.02 19.15
C LYS A 353 -28.78 26.40 17.95
N LEU A 354 -28.75 25.53 16.94
CA LEU A 354 -27.94 25.71 15.74
C LEU A 354 -28.74 25.48 14.48
N SER A 355 -28.44 26.26 13.44
CA SER A 355 -28.88 26.02 12.08
C SER A 355 -27.75 26.21 11.08
N VAL A 356 -27.71 25.34 10.07
CA VAL A 356 -26.69 25.34 9.02
C VAL A 356 -27.24 26.06 7.79
N CYS A 357 -26.47 27.00 7.25
CA CYS A 357 -26.75 27.75 6.03
C CYS A 357 -28.06 28.56 5.99
N ARG A 358 -28.75 28.74 7.12
CA ARG A 358 -29.95 29.57 7.23
C ARG A 358 -30.15 30.09 8.65
N PRO A 359 -31.02 31.10 8.83
CA PRO A 359 -31.45 31.54 10.16
C PRO A 359 -32.18 30.45 10.94
N LEU A 360 -32.07 30.52 12.27
CA LEU A 360 -32.97 29.87 13.20
C LEU A 360 -34.39 30.43 13.02
N THR A 361 -35.40 29.56 13.05
CA THR A 361 -36.83 29.93 12.97
C THR A 361 -37.38 30.40 14.32
N SER A 362 -36.70 30.07 15.42
CA SER A 362 -37.11 30.43 16.76
C SER A 362 -36.96 31.94 16.99
N LYS A 363 -38.10 32.64 17.17
CA LYS A 363 -38.15 34.07 17.57
C LYS A 363 -37.49 34.40 18.92
N ALA A 364 -37.01 33.39 19.65
CA ALA A 364 -36.34 33.59 20.91
C ALA A 364 -34.92 34.14 20.72
N CYS A 365 -34.28 33.84 19.60
CA CYS A 365 -32.94 34.35 19.31
C CYS A 365 -33.03 35.60 18.43
N GLU A 366 -31.93 36.36 18.40
CA GLU A 366 -31.82 37.56 17.54
C GLU A 366 -32.17 37.23 16.08
N ASP A 367 -32.77 38.19 15.38
CA ASP A 367 -33.10 38.02 13.97
C ASP A 367 -31.86 37.60 13.16
N ASN A 368 -32.02 36.62 12.28
CA ASN A 368 -30.95 36.00 11.50
C ASN A 368 -29.88 35.23 12.28
N ALA A 369 -30.05 34.97 13.58
CA ALA A 369 -29.12 34.15 14.35
C ALA A 369 -28.92 32.75 13.72
N GLY A 370 -27.67 32.34 13.57
CA GLY A 370 -27.31 30.99 13.15
C GLY A 370 -27.04 30.05 14.32
N VAL A 371 -26.51 30.60 15.42
CA VAL A 371 -26.27 29.89 16.68
C VAL A 371 -26.63 30.79 17.85
N CYS A 372 -27.39 30.26 18.81
CA CYS A 372 -27.67 30.96 20.06
C CYS A 372 -27.74 30.01 21.25
N ARG A 373 -27.41 30.54 22.44
CA ARG A 373 -27.54 29.82 23.71
C ARG A 373 -29.01 29.77 24.14
N SER A 374 -29.49 28.61 24.58
CA SER A 374 -30.89 28.43 24.98
C SER A 374 -31.26 29.13 26.29
N SER A 375 -30.33 29.29 27.23
CA SER A 375 -30.59 29.81 28.58
C SER A 375 -30.83 31.32 28.60
N ASN A 376 -29.96 32.08 27.94
CA ASN A 376 -29.99 33.54 27.94
C ASN A 376 -30.10 34.16 26.55
N LEU A 377 -30.32 33.35 25.50
CA LEU A 377 -30.56 33.79 24.12
C LEU A 377 -29.38 34.56 23.51
N THR A 378 -28.17 34.41 24.07
CA THR A 378 -26.95 35.01 23.52
C THR A 378 -26.66 34.45 22.13
N THR A 379 -26.53 35.32 21.13
CA THR A 379 -26.23 34.98 19.74
C THR A 379 -24.72 34.87 19.53
N PHE A 380 -24.26 33.75 18.95
CA PHE A 380 -22.86 33.49 18.62
C PHE A 380 -22.58 33.61 17.11
N GLY A 381 -23.30 34.51 16.45
CA GLY A 381 -23.13 34.83 15.05
C GLY A 381 -24.43 34.74 14.26
N LEU A 382 -24.52 35.61 13.26
CA LEU A 382 -25.59 35.62 12.27
C LEU A 382 -25.32 34.56 11.22
N SER A 383 -26.38 33.88 10.83
CA SER A 383 -26.34 32.87 9.80
C SER A 383 -25.97 33.47 8.44
N ASN A 384 -25.24 32.68 7.66
CA ASN A 384 -25.04 32.89 6.23
C ASN A 384 -24.93 31.52 5.57
N SER A 385 -24.91 31.47 4.24
CA SER A 385 -24.74 30.25 3.47
C SER A 385 -23.37 30.18 2.78
N GLN A 386 -22.41 31.00 3.19
CA GLN A 386 -21.09 31.04 2.58
C GLN A 386 -20.17 30.03 3.25
N LEU A 387 -20.13 28.82 2.70
CA LEU A 387 -19.11 27.85 3.09
C LEU A 387 -17.71 28.36 2.71
N LEU A 388 -16.74 28.00 3.53
CA LEU A 388 -15.32 28.24 3.34
C LEU A 388 -14.60 26.90 3.33
N TRP A 389 -13.49 26.82 2.60
CA TRP A 389 -12.67 25.61 2.49
C TRP A 389 -11.43 25.75 3.35
N SER A 390 -10.98 24.64 3.92
CA SER A 390 -9.67 24.51 4.58
C SER A 390 -9.14 23.09 4.33
N PRO A 391 -7.85 22.83 4.59
CA PRO A 391 -7.30 21.47 4.55
C PRO A 391 -8.02 20.47 5.48
N ALA A 392 -8.66 20.94 6.56
CA ALA A 392 -9.44 20.12 7.49
C ALA A 392 -10.88 19.85 7.00
N GLY A 393 -11.28 20.37 5.84
CA GLY A 393 -12.62 20.26 5.28
C GLY A 393 -13.38 21.60 5.26
N PRO A 394 -14.63 21.58 4.76
CA PRO A 394 -15.45 22.78 4.67
C PRO A 394 -15.93 23.24 6.06
N TYR A 395 -16.10 24.55 6.21
CA TYR A 395 -16.58 25.16 7.45
C TYR A 395 -17.45 26.38 7.19
N LEU A 396 -18.29 26.72 8.17
CA LEU A 396 -19.01 28.00 8.22
C LEU A 396 -18.38 28.92 9.25
N ASN A 397 -18.36 30.21 8.94
CA ASN A 397 -18.00 31.26 9.87
C ASN A 397 -19.19 32.21 10.04
N TYR A 398 -19.84 32.15 11.20
CA TYR A 398 -20.94 33.04 11.56
C TYR A 398 -20.42 34.14 12.48
N THR A 399 -20.50 35.39 12.01
CA THR A 399 -19.97 36.57 12.72
C THR A 399 -21.10 37.50 13.16
N ASN A 400 -20.77 38.61 13.83
CA ASN A 400 -21.74 39.65 14.22
C ASN A 400 -22.83 39.21 15.21
N GLY A 401 -22.51 38.31 16.14
CA GLY A 401 -23.41 37.96 17.25
C GLY A 401 -23.51 39.04 18.33
N SER A 402 -23.93 38.64 19.53
CA SER A 402 -24.10 39.55 20.66
C SER A 402 -22.76 40.12 21.15
N VAL A 403 -22.78 41.34 21.70
CA VAL A 403 -21.59 42.04 22.20
C VAL A 403 -20.99 41.32 23.41
N CYS A 404 -19.70 41.05 23.35
CA CYS A 404 -18.90 40.44 24.41
C CYS A 404 -18.37 41.50 25.39
N GLU A 405 -17.89 41.06 26.55
CA GLU A 405 -17.40 41.95 27.62
C GLU A 405 -16.26 42.87 27.17
N ASN A 406 -15.45 42.43 26.21
CA ASN A 406 -14.35 43.19 25.60
C ASN A 406 -14.81 44.14 24.48
N GLY A 407 -16.11 44.28 24.23
CA GLY A 407 -16.68 45.11 23.16
C GLY A 407 -16.71 44.45 21.77
N ASN A 408 -16.09 43.28 21.59
CA ASN A 408 -16.13 42.54 20.32
C ASN A 408 -17.48 41.84 20.12
N ARG A 409 -17.78 41.46 18.88
CA ARG A 409 -18.97 40.67 18.55
C ARG A 409 -18.67 39.18 18.65
N ARG A 410 -19.57 38.42 19.28
CA ARG A 410 -19.46 36.95 19.32
C ARG A 410 -19.55 36.35 17.92
N TYR A 411 -18.86 35.24 17.72
CA TYR A 411 -18.86 34.51 16.46
C TYR A 411 -18.77 32.99 16.70
N SER A 412 -19.01 32.20 15.67
CA SER A 412 -18.88 30.75 15.73
C SER A 412 -18.30 30.19 14.44
N ILE A 413 -17.45 29.17 14.60
CA ILE A 413 -16.89 28.39 13.51
C ILE A 413 -17.50 27.00 13.59
N ILE A 414 -18.21 26.59 12.53
CA ILE A 414 -18.79 25.25 12.40
C ILE A 414 -17.91 24.48 11.43
N GLN A 415 -17.06 23.60 11.96
CA GLN A 415 -16.17 22.75 11.18
C GLN A 415 -16.89 21.42 10.89
N PHE A 416 -17.09 21.10 9.62
CA PHE A 416 -17.68 19.83 9.23
C PHE A 416 -16.58 18.78 9.03
N THR A 417 -16.78 17.59 9.60
CA THR A 417 -15.83 16.48 9.51
C THR A 417 -16.52 15.22 9.02
N CYS A 418 -15.81 14.42 8.21
CA CYS A 418 -16.38 13.19 7.66
C CYS A 418 -16.72 12.18 8.78
N SER A 419 -17.95 11.68 8.76
CA SER A 419 -18.40 10.57 9.61
C SER A 419 -18.89 9.41 8.75
N LYS A 420 -18.51 8.17 9.11
CA LYS A 420 -18.97 6.95 8.43
C LYS A 420 -20.42 6.57 8.77
N GLU A 421 -21.06 7.30 9.68
CA GLU A 421 -22.45 7.07 10.08
C GLU A 421 -23.42 7.52 8.96
N LYS A 422 -24.56 6.82 8.83
CA LYS A 422 -25.55 7.11 7.76
C LYS A 422 -26.22 8.48 7.91
N GLU A 423 -26.32 8.97 9.14
CA GLU A 423 -26.89 10.28 9.47
C GLU A 423 -26.04 10.95 10.56
N THR A 424 -26.14 12.27 10.67
CA THR A 424 -25.51 13.00 11.77
C THR A 424 -26.27 12.74 13.07
N ASP A 425 -25.59 12.14 14.05
CA ASP A 425 -26.05 12.09 15.44
C ASP A 425 -25.72 13.42 16.18
N PRO A 426 -26.73 14.19 16.64
CA PRO A 426 -26.49 15.43 17.38
C PRO A 426 -25.67 15.25 18.68
N SER A 427 -25.63 14.03 19.25
CA SER A 427 -24.84 13.74 20.45
C SER A 427 -23.33 13.72 20.18
N LYS A 428 -22.93 13.57 18.92
CA LYS A 428 -21.52 13.56 18.48
C LYS A 428 -20.98 14.95 18.17
N ILE A 429 -21.84 15.96 18.11
CA ILE A 429 -21.44 17.34 17.84
C ILE A 429 -20.85 17.91 19.12
N THR A 430 -19.61 18.38 19.06
CA THR A 430 -18.92 18.97 20.21
C THR A 430 -18.84 20.48 20.06
N ILE A 431 -19.08 21.19 21.16
CA ILE A 431 -18.98 22.65 21.23
C ILE A 431 -17.95 23.01 22.28
N THR A 432 -16.88 23.67 21.83
CA THR A 432 -15.90 24.30 22.70
C THR A 432 -16.19 25.80 22.74
N GLU A 433 -16.55 26.29 23.92
CA GLU A 433 -16.76 27.72 24.16
C GLU A 433 -15.45 28.37 24.61
N GLU A 434 -15.11 29.46 23.94
CA GLU A 434 -14.05 30.41 24.31
C GLU A 434 -14.71 31.76 24.66
N LEU A 435 -13.94 32.70 25.25
CA LEU A 435 -14.47 33.95 25.81
C LEU A 435 -15.46 34.71 24.90
N CYS A 436 -15.26 34.70 23.59
CA CYS A 436 -16.07 35.42 22.60
C CYS A 436 -16.45 34.56 21.38
N SER A 437 -16.27 33.24 21.44
CA SER A 437 -16.42 32.38 20.27
C SER A 437 -16.85 30.96 20.61
N LEU A 438 -17.53 30.32 19.65
CA LEU A 438 -17.77 28.87 19.68
C LEU A 438 -16.99 28.18 18.57
N LYS A 439 -16.31 27.09 18.90
CA LYS A 439 -15.80 26.12 17.93
C LYS A 439 -16.71 24.90 17.98
N ILE A 440 -17.40 24.63 16.88
CA ILE A 440 -18.37 23.55 16.76
C ILE A 440 -17.80 22.52 15.80
N GLN A 441 -17.56 21.30 16.27
CA GLN A 441 -17.15 20.19 15.41
C GLN A 441 -18.40 19.39 15.05
N TRP A 442 -18.67 19.26 13.76
CA TRP A 442 -19.90 18.68 13.24
C TRP A 442 -19.60 17.45 12.36
N PRO A 443 -19.62 16.24 12.93
CA PRO A 443 -19.47 15.01 12.15
C PRO A 443 -20.67 14.79 11.22
N THR A 444 -20.43 14.61 9.93
CA THR A 444 -21.49 14.34 8.96
C THR A 444 -20.99 13.51 7.76
N PRO A 445 -21.81 12.58 7.23
CA PRO A 445 -21.45 11.85 6.02
C PRO A 445 -21.40 12.74 4.77
N LEU A 446 -22.05 13.92 4.79
CA LEU A 446 -22.13 14.83 3.64
C LEU A 446 -20.78 15.43 3.23
N VAL A 447 -19.77 15.39 4.12
CA VAL A 447 -18.41 15.86 3.83
C VAL A 447 -17.39 14.74 3.72
N CYS A 448 -17.86 13.50 3.56
CA CYS A 448 -17.00 12.39 3.19
C CYS A 448 -16.76 12.42 1.68
N ALA A 449 -15.69 13.11 1.25
CA ALA A 449 -15.22 12.98 -0.12
C ALA A 449 -14.97 11.49 -0.42
N PRO A 450 -15.33 10.99 -1.61
CA PRO A 450 -14.94 9.65 -2.01
C PRO A 450 -13.41 9.54 -1.91
N MET A 451 -12.91 8.43 -1.39
CA MET A 451 -11.48 8.14 -1.40
C MET A 451 -11.04 8.18 -2.87
N ASN A 452 -10.37 9.26 -3.28
CA ASN A 452 -9.72 9.34 -4.56
C ASN A 452 -8.52 8.39 -4.47
N TYR A 453 -8.77 7.11 -4.73
CA TYR A 453 -7.73 6.21 -5.16
C TYR A 453 -7.05 6.86 -6.36
N PRO A 454 -5.71 6.92 -6.44
CA PRO A 454 -5.05 7.31 -7.69
C PRO A 454 -5.69 6.47 -8.79
N PRO A 455 -6.36 7.08 -9.79
CA PRO A 455 -6.84 6.31 -10.92
C PRO A 455 -5.67 5.46 -11.48
N GLN A 456 -5.85 4.17 -11.71
CA GLN A 456 -4.86 3.50 -12.56
C GLN A 456 -4.97 4.12 -13.95
N SER A 457 -3.83 4.40 -14.59
CA SER A 457 -3.78 4.99 -15.93
C SER A 457 -4.57 4.12 -16.91
N ASN A 458 -5.82 4.53 -17.18
CA ASN A 458 -6.79 3.92 -18.10
C ASN A 458 -6.69 2.39 -18.23
N GLU A 459 -7.39 1.66 -17.36
CA GLU A 459 -7.94 0.37 -17.77
C GLU A 459 -9.15 0.68 -18.66
N VAL A 460 -8.98 0.45 -19.97
CA VAL A 460 -10.13 0.24 -20.86
C VAL A 460 -10.94 -0.88 -20.21
N SER A 461 -12.19 -0.59 -19.83
CA SER A 461 -13.12 -1.58 -19.28
C SER A 461 -13.06 -2.85 -20.12
N SER A 462 -12.50 -3.92 -19.56
CA SER A 462 -12.65 -5.26 -20.10
C SER A 462 -14.13 -5.61 -19.94
N THR A 463 -14.83 -5.49 -21.05
CA THR A 463 -16.22 -5.89 -21.26
C THR A 463 -16.50 -7.26 -20.66
N SER A 464 -17.67 -7.35 -20.04
CA SER A 464 -18.35 -8.56 -19.57
C SER A 464 -18.33 -9.73 -20.57
N PRO A 465 -18.46 -10.97 -20.09
CA PRO A 465 -18.44 -12.17 -20.93
C PRO A 465 -19.62 -12.19 -21.92
N PRO A 466 -19.42 -12.75 -23.13
CA PRO A 466 -20.39 -12.66 -24.22
C PRO A 466 -21.66 -13.43 -23.89
N THR A 467 -22.79 -12.72 -23.94
CA THR A 467 -24.12 -13.32 -23.92
C THR A 467 -24.38 -13.93 -25.29
N THR A 468 -24.72 -15.22 -25.31
CA THR A 468 -25.07 -16.03 -26.47
C THR A 468 -26.25 -15.41 -27.21
N ALA A 469 -26.00 -14.78 -28.37
CA ALA A 469 -27.04 -14.31 -29.28
C ALA A 469 -27.06 -15.15 -30.56
N LYS A 470 -28.25 -15.66 -30.87
CA LYS A 470 -28.62 -16.51 -31.99
C LYS A 470 -28.11 -15.98 -33.34
N VAL A 471 -27.49 -16.87 -34.11
CA VAL A 471 -27.24 -16.69 -35.55
C VAL A 471 -28.57 -16.78 -36.28
N ILE A 472 -29.02 -15.67 -36.87
CA ILE A 472 -30.01 -15.66 -37.94
C ILE A 472 -29.27 -15.30 -39.23
N SER A 473 -29.24 -16.28 -40.12
CA SER A 473 -28.71 -16.19 -41.47
C SER A 473 -29.64 -15.35 -42.33
N THR A 474 -29.14 -14.28 -42.96
CA THR A 474 -29.75 -13.72 -44.17
C THR A 474 -28.66 -13.22 -45.11
N VAL A 475 -28.65 -13.83 -46.29
CA VAL A 475 -27.80 -13.55 -47.45
C VAL A 475 -28.43 -12.44 -48.26
N ALA A 476 -27.63 -11.46 -48.70
CA ALA A 476 -27.88 -10.65 -49.90
C ALA A 476 -26.57 -9.98 -50.38
N PRO A 477 -26.43 -9.66 -51.68
CA PRO A 477 -25.18 -9.86 -52.41
C PRO A 477 -24.38 -8.58 -52.69
N GLN A 478 -23.08 -8.79 -52.93
CA GLN A 478 -22.15 -7.83 -53.54
C GLN A 478 -22.59 -7.41 -54.96
N PRO A 479 -22.12 -6.22 -55.37
CA PRO A 479 -21.56 -6.05 -56.70
C PRO A 479 -20.12 -5.53 -56.65
N THR A 480 -19.21 -6.27 -57.27
CA THR A 480 -17.99 -5.76 -57.93
C THR A 480 -18.39 -5.23 -59.34
N PRO A 481 -17.52 -4.63 -60.20
CA PRO A 481 -16.06 -4.51 -60.13
C PRO A 481 -15.48 -3.12 -60.55
N LYS A 482 -14.16 -2.94 -60.38
CA LYS A 482 -13.29 -2.44 -61.47
C LYS A 482 -11.80 -2.58 -61.10
N THR A 483 -11.14 -3.42 -61.88
CA THR A 483 -9.71 -3.68 -61.94
C THR A 483 -9.03 -2.65 -62.83
N THR A 484 -7.79 -2.26 -62.53
CA THR A 484 -6.80 -1.95 -63.56
C THR A 484 -5.42 -2.35 -63.03
N ASN A 485 -4.69 -3.08 -63.88
CA ASN A 485 -3.37 -3.65 -63.65
C ASN A 485 -2.28 -2.56 -63.77
N GLU A 486 -1.13 -2.78 -63.11
CA GLU A 486 0.16 -2.69 -63.79
C GLU A 486 1.26 -3.48 -63.06
N ILE A 487 2.23 -3.93 -63.86
CA ILE A 487 3.18 -5.02 -63.65
C ILE A 487 4.58 -4.43 -63.53
N SER A 488 5.44 -4.96 -62.64
CA SER A 488 6.86 -5.22 -62.94
C SER A 488 7.59 -6.00 -61.82
N ASN A 489 8.08 -7.19 -62.18
CA ASN A 489 9.13 -7.95 -61.50
C ASN A 489 10.50 -7.27 -61.66
N VAL A 490 11.48 -7.60 -60.80
CA VAL A 490 12.81 -8.19 -61.15
C VAL A 490 13.67 -8.47 -59.89
N ASN A 491 14.03 -9.74 -59.74
CA ASN A 491 15.25 -10.42 -59.24
C ASN A 491 16.12 -9.93 -58.06
N LYS A 492 16.23 -10.84 -57.06
CA LYS A 492 17.37 -11.73 -56.74
C LYS A 492 18.78 -11.11 -56.59
N SER A 493 19.38 -11.25 -55.40
CA SER A 493 20.76 -11.77 -55.23
C SER A 493 21.08 -12.16 -53.78
N MET A 494 21.52 -13.41 -53.60
CA MET A 494 22.29 -13.92 -52.47
C MET A 494 23.78 -13.58 -52.67
N THR A 495 24.52 -13.35 -51.59
CA THR A 495 25.96 -13.67 -51.54
C THR A 495 26.38 -14.05 -50.12
N ASN A 496 26.90 -15.27 -50.00
CA ASN A 496 27.67 -15.81 -48.89
C ASN A 496 29.04 -15.11 -48.80
N HIS A 497 29.60 -15.04 -47.60
CA HIS A 497 31.05 -15.18 -47.41
C HIS A 497 31.35 -15.89 -46.09
N SER A 498 32.18 -16.91 -46.20
CA SER A 498 32.78 -17.68 -45.12
C SER A 498 34.31 -17.69 -45.28
N ILE A 499 34.97 -17.96 -44.15
CA ILE A 499 36.36 -18.44 -43.96
C ILE A 499 37.47 -17.39 -43.92
N THR A 500 38.12 -17.27 -42.76
CA THR A 500 39.55 -17.62 -42.59
C THR A 500 39.89 -17.85 -41.11
N THR A 501 40.52 -18.99 -40.87
CA THR A 501 41.26 -19.41 -39.68
C THR A 501 42.67 -18.83 -39.71
N ASP A 502 43.25 -18.51 -38.55
CA ASP A 502 44.70 -18.61 -38.35
C ASP A 502 45.05 -18.92 -36.89
N SER A 503 46.16 -19.61 -36.74
CA SER A 503 46.57 -20.47 -35.63
C SER A 503 47.81 -19.98 -34.88
N LEU A 504 48.02 -20.55 -33.67
CA LEU A 504 49.28 -20.80 -32.92
C LEU A 504 49.92 -19.65 -32.12
N ASN A 505 50.01 -19.86 -30.80
CA ASN A 505 51.32 -20.02 -30.15
C ASN A 505 51.26 -20.83 -28.85
N GLU A 506 52.18 -21.79 -28.72
CA GLU A 506 52.43 -22.68 -27.58
C GLU A 506 53.37 -22.06 -26.52
N GLY A 507 53.27 -22.55 -25.28
CA GLY A 507 54.22 -22.25 -24.19
C GLY A 507 54.19 -23.28 -23.04
N LYS A 508 54.82 -24.44 -23.28
CA LYS A 508 55.46 -25.44 -22.38
C LYS A 508 55.08 -25.59 -20.88
N THR A 509 54.49 -26.76 -20.60
CA THR A 509 54.76 -27.80 -19.56
C THR A 509 55.75 -27.59 -18.40
N ALA A 510 55.32 -28.02 -17.20
CA ALA A 510 56.11 -28.87 -16.28
C ALA A 510 55.18 -29.84 -15.53
N ALA A 511 55.50 -31.14 -15.58
CA ALA A 511 54.79 -32.23 -14.91
C ALA A 511 55.49 -32.61 -13.59
N ALA A 512 54.72 -33.02 -12.57
CA ALA A 512 55.24 -33.73 -11.40
C ALA A 512 54.26 -34.82 -10.95
N SER A 513 54.82 -35.98 -10.62
CA SER A 513 54.23 -37.31 -10.43
C SER A 513 53.41 -37.49 -9.15
N THR A 514 52.42 -38.39 -9.23
CA THR A 514 51.51 -38.86 -8.18
C THR A 514 52.15 -39.73 -7.09
N SER A 515 51.71 -39.57 -5.84
CA SER A 515 51.81 -40.56 -4.75
C SER A 515 50.41 -41.09 -4.40
N HIS A 516 50.15 -42.37 -4.70
CA HIS A 516 48.86 -43.05 -4.55
C HIS A 516 48.60 -43.64 -3.13
N GLY A 517 49.44 -43.35 -2.13
CA GLY A 517 49.29 -43.90 -0.76
C GLY A 517 48.40 -43.07 0.19
N GLY A 518 48.20 -41.77 -0.08
CA GLY A 518 47.52 -40.86 0.84
C GLY A 518 45.98 -40.85 0.73
N LEU A 519 45.44 -41.11 -0.47
CA LEU A 519 44.01 -41.01 -0.74
C LEU A 519 43.19 -42.13 -0.07
N ILE A 520 43.73 -43.35 -0.01
CA ILE A 520 43.02 -44.49 0.59
C ILE A 520 42.91 -44.33 2.11
N ALA A 521 43.96 -43.84 2.78
CA ALA A 521 43.93 -43.57 4.22
C ALA A 521 42.95 -42.44 4.58
N PHE A 522 42.81 -41.43 3.71
CA PHE A 522 41.89 -40.31 3.92
C PHE A 522 40.41 -40.75 3.81
N PHE A 523 40.09 -41.63 2.85
CA PHE A 523 38.75 -42.17 2.69
C PHE A 523 38.34 -43.12 3.83
N VAL A 524 39.28 -43.94 4.34
CA VAL A 524 39.01 -44.84 5.48
C VAL A 524 38.74 -44.04 6.77
N ILE A 525 39.45 -42.93 6.98
CA ILE A 525 39.23 -42.04 8.13
C ILE A 525 37.88 -41.32 8.02
N LEU A 526 37.50 -40.82 6.84
CA LEU A 526 36.19 -40.16 6.64
C LEU A 526 35.00 -41.10 6.88
N ILE A 527 35.09 -42.36 6.44
CA ILE A 527 34.03 -43.35 6.66
C ILE A 527 33.93 -43.74 8.15
N ALA A 528 35.07 -43.90 8.84
CA ALA A 528 35.10 -44.16 10.27
C ALA A 528 34.53 -42.99 11.10
N PHE A 529 34.83 -41.74 10.72
CA PHE A 529 34.27 -40.55 11.38
C PHE A 529 32.77 -40.36 11.10
N GLY A 530 32.29 -40.68 9.90
CA GLY A 530 30.86 -40.66 9.56
C GLY A 530 30.04 -41.66 10.37
N LEU A 531 30.58 -42.87 10.59
CA LEU A 531 29.97 -43.89 11.44
C LEU A 531 29.93 -43.48 12.91
N VAL A 532 31.01 -42.89 13.43
CA VAL A 532 31.06 -42.41 14.83
C VAL A 532 30.10 -41.23 15.05
N CYS A 533 29.98 -40.32 14.08
CA CYS A 533 29.05 -39.19 14.17
C CYS A 533 27.58 -39.64 14.07
N GLY A 534 27.27 -40.60 13.19
CA GLY A 534 25.94 -41.22 13.08
C GLY A 534 25.51 -41.96 14.34
N ILE A 535 26.43 -42.71 14.97
CA ILE A 535 26.17 -43.42 16.25
C ILE A 535 25.99 -42.42 17.40
N TYR A 536 26.70 -41.28 17.38
CA TYR A 536 26.56 -40.24 18.41
C TYR A 536 25.22 -39.49 18.32
N LEU A 537 24.71 -39.27 17.10
CA LEU A 537 23.43 -38.58 16.84
C LEU A 537 22.19 -39.50 16.94
N ALA A 538 22.37 -40.81 16.97
CA ALA A 538 21.28 -41.78 17.17
C ALA A 538 20.75 -41.81 18.62
N ASN A 539 21.44 -41.19 19.58
CA ASN A 539 21.01 -41.14 20.97
C ASN A 539 20.15 -39.88 21.26
N PRO A 540 18.84 -40.03 21.58
CA PRO A 540 17.92 -38.90 21.72
C PRO A 540 18.27 -37.97 22.89
N VAL A 541 18.91 -38.46 23.95
CA VAL A 541 19.30 -37.65 25.13
C VAL A 541 20.48 -36.72 24.81
N ARG A 542 21.41 -37.13 23.92
CA ARG A 542 22.56 -36.30 23.51
C ARG A 542 22.18 -35.24 22.47
N ARG A 543 21.18 -35.53 21.63
CA ARG A 543 20.60 -34.58 20.68
C ARG A 543 19.95 -33.39 21.41
N SER A 544 19.21 -33.65 22.49
CA SER A 544 18.58 -32.61 23.32
C SER A 544 19.61 -31.70 24.04
N ASN A 545 20.74 -32.25 24.48
CA ASN A 545 21.80 -31.46 25.12
C ASN A 545 22.55 -30.53 24.15
N LEU A 546 22.64 -30.88 22.85
CA LEU A 546 23.19 -30.01 21.81
C LEU A 546 22.26 -28.81 21.53
N TYR A 547 20.95 -29.05 21.52
CA TYR A 547 19.93 -27.99 21.37
C TYR A 547 19.87 -27.05 22.58
N ALA A 548 19.99 -27.56 23.81
CA ALA A 548 20.02 -26.75 25.02
C ALA A 548 21.25 -25.81 25.09
N SER A 549 22.38 -26.24 24.53
CA SER A 549 23.60 -25.41 24.47
C SER A 549 23.45 -24.21 23.53
N CYS A 550 22.72 -24.36 22.41
CA CYS A 550 22.42 -23.26 21.48
C CYS A 550 21.50 -22.19 22.08
N SER A 551 20.49 -22.57 22.88
CA SER A 551 19.63 -21.58 23.58
C SER A 551 20.40 -20.76 24.62
N SER A 552 21.44 -21.32 25.24
CA SER A 552 22.24 -20.61 26.25
C SER A 552 23.16 -19.52 25.65
N MET A 553 23.56 -19.66 24.38
CA MET A 553 24.43 -18.69 23.70
C MET A 553 23.69 -17.44 23.21
N PHE A 554 22.38 -17.54 22.93
CA PHE A 554 21.55 -16.39 22.52
C PHE A 554 21.17 -15.47 23.68
N LEU A 555 21.10 -15.97 24.93
CA LEU A 555 20.86 -15.13 26.12
C LEU A 555 22.06 -14.26 26.53
N ARG A 556 23.23 -14.38 25.87
CA ARG A 556 24.44 -13.59 26.15
C ARG A 556 24.75 -12.49 25.12
N ARG A 557 23.89 -12.25 24.13
CA ARG A 557 24.05 -11.12 23.19
C ARG A 557 22.84 -10.18 23.22
N THR A 558 22.66 -9.50 24.33
CA THR A 558 22.02 -8.18 24.37
C THR A 558 23.12 -7.12 24.52
N PRO A 559 23.21 -6.09 23.66
CA PRO A 559 24.12 -4.99 23.90
C PRO A 559 23.57 -4.12 25.04
N ALA A 560 24.42 -3.92 26.05
CA ALA A 560 24.20 -2.94 27.10
C ALA A 560 24.06 -1.53 26.47
N ARG A 561 22.97 -0.83 26.80
CA ARG A 561 22.83 0.62 26.59
C ARG A 561 23.94 1.34 27.38
N MET A 562 24.83 2.05 26.69
CA MET A 562 25.65 3.09 27.29
C MET A 562 24.81 4.36 27.48
N ALA A 563 24.74 4.81 28.73
CA ALA A 563 24.29 6.13 29.13
C ALA A 563 25.46 7.13 29.07
N TYR A 564 25.20 8.36 28.63
CA TYR A 564 26.03 9.55 28.85
C TYR A 564 25.05 10.74 28.99
N SER A 565 24.68 11.07 30.23
CA SER A 565 25.13 12.20 31.07
C SER A 565 24.57 13.58 30.69
N GLN A 566 23.71 14.13 31.55
CA GLN A 566 23.59 15.57 31.79
C GLN A 566 23.28 15.81 33.27
N GLU A 567 24.27 16.36 33.98
CA GLU A 567 24.09 17.24 35.14
C GLU A 567 25.05 18.42 34.95
N LEU A 568 24.49 19.55 34.50
CA LEU A 568 24.67 20.92 35.01
C LEU A 568 23.84 21.88 34.14
#